data_AF-A0A6F8T0N2-F1
#
_entry.id   AF-A0A6F8T0N2-F1
#
_cell.length_a   1.000
_cell.length_b   1.000
_cell.length_c   1.000
_cell.angle_alpha   90.00
_cell.angle_beta   90.00
_cell.angle_gamma   90.00
#
_symmetry.space_group_name_H-M   'P 1'
#
loop_
_entity.id
_entity.type
_entity.pdbx_description
1 polymer ?
#
loop_
_entity_poly.entity_id
_entity_poly.type
_entity_poly.pdbx_seq_one_letter_code
_entity_poly.pdbx_strand_id
1 'polypeptide(L)'
;MQIIHNPLNVPSSKTVDRSQMTLSPIGRICFRGDSRSPDDVFAKGFKLREIITEKLFKKIEDIQTTHLDNKGFNPQKFIEDVDALTEIIKEEATEGLVKEFLGLPSFLKDGWISQVVDWVANDSIVVIEDNQKEDLKKGIYRPFESQNFISLSKRFKSALLFPVPGSLTDKPLQDKTYLYAVYVEEGYDVHMQGIVSSLINAHTSEKDLLSAFKKANPHLSKEQVEDHIKKITVIQNIMNISLEDAVMMYAEEIVCKSIPREQIIAAVEVDRQLRLNDENQPSGTFKLKTEVTVNEDCTRPEKTIKQVEDFLKQEIKINQQAYDNKPMSRARWPKIKRSLSQRKGFILALISV
;
A
#
# COMPACT_ATOMS: atom_id res chain seq x y z
N MET A 1 17.84 -4.37 -18.40
CA MET A 1 17.94 -4.87 -17.01
C MET A 1 16.87 -5.93 -16.76
N GLN A 2 17.23 -7.13 -16.28
CA GLN A 2 16.30 -8.11 -15.75
C GLN A 2 16.46 -8.03 -14.23
N ILE A 3 15.41 -7.59 -13.51
CA ILE A 3 15.45 -7.62 -12.05
C ILE A 3 14.98 -9.01 -11.65
N ILE A 4 15.93 -9.85 -11.22
CA ILE A 4 15.61 -11.13 -10.58
C ILE A 4 15.55 -10.80 -9.09
N HIS A 5 14.33 -10.62 -8.57
CA HIS A 5 14.13 -10.64 -7.13
C HIS A 5 14.19 -12.09 -6.65
N ASN A 6 14.82 -12.34 -5.50
CA ASN A 6 14.64 -13.61 -4.80
C ASN A 6 13.13 -13.85 -4.59
N PRO A 7 12.67 -15.11 -4.62
CA PRO A 7 11.25 -15.44 -4.54
C PRO A 7 10.63 -14.74 -3.34
N LEU A 8 9.65 -13.87 -3.58
CA LEU A 8 8.76 -13.40 -2.54
C LEU A 8 7.86 -14.59 -2.16
N ASN A 9 8.34 -15.46 -1.26
CA ASN A 9 7.50 -16.45 -0.60
C ASN A 9 6.62 -15.74 0.42
N VAL A 10 5.55 -15.09 0.00
CA VAL A 10 4.59 -14.44 0.91
C VAL A 10 4.07 -15.50 1.90
N PRO A 11 4.45 -15.48 3.18
CA PRO A 11 3.98 -16.45 4.14
C PRO A 11 2.54 -16.11 4.53
N SER A 12 1.74 -17.13 4.73
CA SER A 12 0.46 -17.06 5.41
C SER A 12 0.71 -16.93 6.93
N SER A 13 1.08 -15.74 7.39
CA SER A 13 1.22 -15.41 8.82
C SER A 13 0.06 -14.52 9.29
N LYS A 14 -0.28 -14.62 10.57
CA LYS A 14 -1.47 -13.99 11.18
C LYS A 14 -1.37 -12.47 11.06
N THR A 15 -2.42 -11.88 10.50
CA THR A 15 -2.67 -10.43 10.33
C THR A 15 -2.14 -9.59 11.50
N VAL A 16 -1.37 -8.53 11.22
CA VAL A 16 -1.06 -7.50 12.22
C VAL A 16 -2.31 -6.65 12.44
N ASP A 17 -2.87 -6.66 13.65
CA ASP A 17 -4.04 -5.83 13.98
C ASP A 17 -3.70 -4.34 13.86
N ARG A 18 -4.56 -3.59 13.17
CA ARG A 18 -4.47 -2.13 13.00
C ARG A 18 -4.38 -1.40 14.34
N SER A 19 -5.08 -1.89 15.37
CA SER A 19 -5.06 -1.27 16.70
C SER A 19 -3.66 -1.29 17.34
N GLN A 20 -2.79 -2.18 16.86
CA GLN A 20 -1.43 -2.37 17.36
C GLN A 20 -0.39 -1.58 16.55
N MET A 21 -0.79 -0.95 15.44
CA MET A 21 0.12 -0.14 14.63
C MET A 21 0.28 1.25 15.23
N THR A 22 1.43 1.50 15.85
CA THR A 22 1.77 2.86 16.28
C THR A 22 2.58 3.55 15.18
N LEU A 23 2.03 4.64 14.63
CA LEU A 23 2.76 5.47 13.67
C LEU A 23 3.89 6.20 14.39
N SER A 24 5.03 6.27 13.71
CA SER A 24 6.22 6.93 14.21
C SER A 24 6.78 7.89 13.18
N PRO A 25 7.58 8.89 13.58
CA PRO A 25 8.26 9.78 12.65
C PRO A 25 9.12 9.00 11.66
N ILE A 26 8.90 9.24 10.37
CA ILE A 26 9.63 8.66 9.23
C ILE A 26 10.53 9.70 8.60
N GLY A 27 10.01 10.90 8.32
CA GLY A 27 10.77 12.08 7.87
C GLY A 27 11.65 11.89 6.63
N ARG A 28 11.17 11.19 5.59
CA ARG A 28 11.97 10.91 4.38
C ARG A 28 11.15 10.74 3.11
N ILE A 29 11.85 10.79 1.98
CA ILE A 29 11.29 10.44 0.67
C ILE A 29 11.09 8.92 0.57
N CYS A 30 9.92 8.54 0.08
CA CYS A 30 9.51 7.19 -0.26
C CYS A 30 8.88 7.17 -1.65
N PHE A 31 8.63 5.97 -2.16
CA PHE A 31 8.13 5.75 -3.52
C PHE A 31 6.90 4.87 -3.52
N ARG A 32 5.95 5.15 -4.40
CA ARG A 32 4.73 4.37 -4.60
C ARG A 32 4.47 4.12 -6.06
N GLY A 33 4.26 2.86 -6.44
CA GLY A 33 3.63 2.53 -7.71
C GLY A 33 2.11 2.59 -7.58
N ASP A 34 1.42 3.28 -8.48
CA ASP A 34 -0.05 3.39 -8.51
C ASP A 34 -0.55 3.39 -9.96
N SER A 35 -1.78 2.94 -10.21
CA SER A 35 -2.37 2.91 -11.56
C SER A 35 -3.09 4.21 -11.93
N ARG A 36 -3.44 5.05 -10.94
CA ARG A 36 -4.08 6.35 -11.16
C ARG A 36 -3.10 7.34 -11.76
N SER A 37 -3.59 8.31 -12.54
CA SER A 37 -2.75 9.32 -13.18
C SER A 37 -2.23 10.37 -12.19
N PRO A 38 -1.16 11.10 -12.54
CA PRO A 38 -0.68 12.23 -11.75
C PRO A 38 -1.76 13.28 -11.50
N ASP A 39 -2.58 13.63 -12.50
CA ASP A 39 -3.67 14.60 -12.35
C ASP A 39 -4.63 14.24 -11.21
N ASP A 40 -5.03 12.98 -11.12
CA ASP A 40 -5.94 12.49 -10.08
C ASP A 40 -5.27 12.48 -8.69
N VAL A 41 -4.05 11.93 -8.63
CA VAL A 41 -3.32 11.77 -7.36
C VAL A 41 -2.80 13.10 -6.82
N PHE A 42 -2.37 14.04 -7.67
CA PHE A 42 -1.95 15.38 -7.25
C PHE A 42 -3.14 16.22 -6.80
N ALA A 43 -4.32 16.04 -7.39
CA ALA A 43 -5.52 16.72 -6.93
C ALA A 43 -6.00 16.21 -5.56
N LYS A 44 -5.95 14.90 -5.32
CA LYS A 44 -6.64 14.26 -4.18
C LYS A 44 -5.72 13.76 -3.07
N GLY A 45 -4.44 13.60 -3.36
CA GLY A 45 -3.50 12.85 -2.51
C GLY A 45 -3.72 11.34 -2.58
N PHE A 46 -2.97 10.60 -1.77
CA PHE A 46 -3.28 9.19 -1.51
C PHE A 46 -4.21 9.12 -0.29
N LYS A 47 -5.43 8.65 -0.51
CA LYS A 47 -6.41 8.37 0.55
C LYS A 47 -6.51 6.87 0.78
N LEU A 48 -6.96 6.52 1.98
CA LEU A 48 -7.35 5.16 2.30
C LEU A 48 -8.47 4.73 1.37
N ARG A 49 -8.46 3.47 0.90
CA ARG A 49 -9.68 2.90 0.37
C ARG A 49 -10.50 2.41 1.54
N GLU A 50 -11.75 2.83 1.57
CA GLU A 50 -12.75 2.32 2.48
C GLU A 50 -13.54 1.23 1.75
N ILE A 51 -14.06 0.26 2.48
CA ILE A 51 -14.76 -0.88 1.89
C ILE A 51 -16.17 -0.94 2.48
N ILE A 52 -17.14 -1.17 1.62
CA ILE A 52 -18.53 -1.46 1.98
C ILE A 52 -18.99 -2.74 1.31
N THR A 53 -19.99 -3.41 1.86
CA THR A 53 -20.63 -4.55 1.18
C THR A 53 -21.65 -4.09 0.14
N GLU A 54 -21.99 -4.97 -0.81
CA GLU A 54 -23.01 -4.71 -1.83
C GLU A 54 -24.37 -4.41 -1.18
N LYS A 55 -24.68 -5.11 -0.08
CA LYS A 55 -25.90 -4.86 0.72
C LYS A 55 -25.95 -3.43 1.25
N LEU A 56 -24.86 -2.92 1.81
CA LEU A 56 -24.81 -1.56 2.32
C LEU A 56 -24.89 -0.55 1.17
N PHE A 57 -24.11 -0.75 0.11
CA PHE A 57 -24.12 0.16 -1.03
C PHE A 57 -25.52 0.30 -1.65
N LYS A 58 -26.23 -0.82 -1.85
CA LYS A 58 -27.61 -0.81 -2.35
C LYS A 58 -28.55 0.01 -1.47
N LYS A 59 -28.43 -0.09 -0.14
CA LYS A 59 -29.25 0.72 0.78
C LYS A 59 -28.91 2.22 0.66
N ILE A 60 -27.65 2.57 0.45
CA ILE A 60 -27.21 3.96 0.20
C ILE A 60 -27.83 4.48 -1.10
N GLU A 61 -27.74 3.71 -2.19
CA GLU A 61 -28.35 4.07 -3.49
C GLU A 61 -29.88 4.19 -3.42
N ASP A 62 -30.55 3.29 -2.70
CA ASP A 62 -32.01 3.35 -2.49
C ASP A 62 -32.41 4.65 -1.78
N ILE A 63 -31.62 5.10 -0.79
CA ILE A 63 -31.87 6.36 -0.07
C ILE A 63 -31.60 7.56 -0.95
N GLN A 64 -30.46 7.58 -1.67
CA GLN A 64 -30.12 8.62 -2.64
C GLN A 64 -31.25 8.80 -3.67
N THR A 65 -31.66 7.71 -4.30
CA THR A 65 -32.71 7.72 -5.33
C THR A 65 -34.05 8.15 -4.75
N THR A 66 -34.45 7.59 -3.60
CA THR A 66 -35.77 7.83 -3.02
C THR A 66 -35.94 9.26 -2.53
N HIS A 67 -34.91 9.83 -1.90
CA HIS A 67 -35.04 11.07 -1.13
C HIS A 67 -34.28 12.26 -1.71
N LEU A 68 -33.13 12.04 -2.36
CA LEU A 68 -32.23 13.13 -2.78
C LEU A 68 -32.39 13.47 -4.26
N ASP A 69 -32.61 12.47 -5.11
CA ASP A 69 -32.78 12.68 -6.56
C ASP A 69 -34.23 13.00 -6.93
N ASN A 70 -35.19 12.55 -6.13
CA ASN A 70 -36.62 12.75 -6.38
C ASN A 70 -37.13 14.09 -5.82
N LYS A 71 -38.00 14.77 -6.58
CA LYS A 71 -38.58 16.09 -6.22
C LYS A 71 -39.49 16.09 -4.98
N GLY A 72 -39.79 14.92 -4.40
CA GLY A 72 -40.72 14.76 -3.28
C GLY A 72 -40.02 14.38 -1.99
N PHE A 73 -39.16 15.25 -1.45
CA PHE A 73 -38.45 15.00 -0.20
C PHE A 73 -39.43 14.86 0.96
N ASN A 74 -39.43 13.70 1.63
CA ASN A 74 -40.18 13.44 2.85
C ASN A 74 -39.20 13.33 4.03
N PRO A 75 -39.07 14.38 4.87
CA PRO A 75 -38.08 14.41 5.95
C PRO A 75 -38.24 13.27 6.96
N GLN A 76 -39.49 12.91 7.29
CA GLN A 76 -39.76 11.88 8.28
C GLN A 76 -39.29 10.51 7.79
N LYS A 77 -39.63 10.17 6.54
CA LYS A 77 -39.21 8.92 5.92
C LYS A 77 -37.68 8.88 5.71
N PHE A 78 -37.06 10.02 5.37
CA PHE A 78 -35.61 10.11 5.26
C PHE A 78 -34.92 9.80 6.59
N ILE A 79 -35.40 10.37 7.70
CA ILE A 79 -34.85 10.08 9.04
C ILE A 79 -34.97 8.59 9.37
N GLU A 80 -36.13 7.99 9.14
CA GLU A 80 -36.36 6.55 9.37
C GLU A 80 -35.39 5.67 8.54
N ASP A 81 -35.21 6.00 7.26
CA ASP A 81 -34.29 5.28 6.39
C ASP A 81 -32.81 5.46 6.79
N VAL A 82 -32.43 6.65 7.26
CA VAL A 82 -31.08 6.96 7.77
C VAL A 82 -30.80 6.26 9.10
N ASP A 83 -31.80 6.14 9.97
CA ASP A 83 -31.69 5.39 11.22
C ASP A 83 -31.51 3.90 10.93
N ALA A 84 -32.25 3.34 9.97
CA ALA A 84 -32.06 1.97 9.50
C ALA A 84 -30.68 1.76 8.85
N LEU A 85 -30.18 2.74 8.08
CA LEU A 85 -28.85 2.73 7.50
C LEU A 85 -27.75 2.70 8.58
N THR A 86 -27.97 3.37 9.72
CA THR A 86 -27.00 3.47 10.81
C THR A 86 -26.57 2.09 11.36
N GLU A 87 -27.51 1.16 11.50
CA GLU A 87 -27.19 -0.20 11.97
C GLU A 87 -26.45 -1.01 10.91
N ILE A 88 -26.83 -0.85 9.64
CA ILE A 88 -26.17 -1.54 8.51
C ILE A 88 -24.72 -1.05 8.37
N ILE A 89 -24.47 0.26 8.47
CA ILE A 89 -23.12 0.84 8.37
C ILE A 89 -22.17 0.25 9.40
N LYS A 90 -22.60 0.11 10.67
CA LYS A 90 -21.74 -0.45 11.75
C LYS A 90 -21.25 -1.87 11.48
N GLU A 91 -22.01 -2.63 10.69
CA GLU A 91 -21.73 -4.03 10.38
C GLU A 91 -21.04 -4.22 9.02
N GLU A 92 -21.36 -3.36 8.07
CA GLU A 92 -21.10 -3.58 6.64
C GLU A 92 -20.10 -2.58 6.03
N ALA A 93 -19.51 -1.70 6.85
CA ALA A 93 -18.49 -0.73 6.43
C ALA A 93 -17.20 -0.86 7.27
N THR A 94 -16.11 -0.35 6.71
CA THR A 94 -14.83 -0.14 7.42
C THR A 94 -14.97 0.86 8.57
N GLU A 95 -14.14 0.71 9.61
CA GLU A 95 -14.19 1.53 10.83
C GLU A 95 -14.08 3.05 10.55
N GLY A 96 -13.35 3.43 9.50
CA GLY A 96 -13.22 4.83 9.05
C GLY A 96 -14.58 5.43 8.69
N LEU A 97 -15.29 4.81 7.74
CA LEU A 97 -16.64 5.22 7.34
C LEU A 97 -17.65 5.15 8.48
N VAL A 98 -17.57 4.13 9.35
CA VAL A 98 -18.46 4.04 10.52
C VAL A 98 -18.26 5.27 11.42
N LYS A 99 -17.01 5.60 11.76
CA LYS A 99 -16.70 6.73 12.63
C LYS A 99 -17.09 8.06 11.98
N GLU A 100 -16.84 8.21 10.69
CA GLU A 100 -17.24 9.40 9.93
C GLU A 100 -18.76 9.57 9.97
N PHE A 101 -19.52 8.56 9.55
CA PHE A 101 -20.98 8.62 9.50
C PHE A 101 -21.63 8.85 10.87
N LEU A 102 -21.15 8.17 11.91
CA LEU A 102 -21.67 8.33 13.27
C LEU A 102 -21.27 9.67 13.92
N GLY A 103 -20.18 10.28 13.44
CA GLY A 103 -19.72 11.60 13.89
C GLY A 103 -20.48 12.76 13.26
N LEU A 104 -21.23 12.51 12.19
CA LEU A 104 -22.00 13.54 11.50
C LEU A 104 -23.32 13.87 12.22
N PRO A 105 -23.66 15.16 12.36
CA PRO A 105 -25.02 15.58 12.68
C PRO A 105 -26.02 15.00 11.66
N SER A 106 -27.24 14.71 12.12
CA SER A 106 -28.28 14.08 11.29
C SER A 106 -28.57 14.83 9.98
N PHE A 107 -28.48 16.16 9.99
CA PHE A 107 -28.73 17.02 8.81
C PHE A 107 -27.57 17.08 7.80
N LEU A 108 -26.42 16.44 8.07
CA LEU A 108 -25.29 16.34 7.13
C LEU A 108 -25.16 14.94 6.51
N LYS A 109 -26.03 14.00 6.88
CA LYS A 109 -25.95 12.61 6.42
C LYS A 109 -26.40 12.45 4.96
N ASP A 110 -27.21 13.36 4.44
CA ASP A 110 -27.55 13.44 3.00
C ASP A 110 -26.31 13.71 2.14
N GLY A 111 -25.51 14.71 2.52
CA GLY A 111 -24.25 15.03 1.84
C GLY A 111 -23.27 13.87 1.85
N TRP A 112 -23.19 13.14 2.98
CA TRP A 112 -22.36 11.94 3.08
C TRP A 112 -22.86 10.80 2.18
N ILE A 113 -24.18 10.57 2.10
CA ILE A 113 -24.76 9.55 1.22
C ILE A 113 -24.41 9.83 -0.24
N SER A 114 -24.62 11.08 -0.71
CA SER A 114 -24.26 11.47 -2.08
C SER A 114 -22.76 11.34 -2.32
N GLN A 115 -21.94 11.68 -1.34
CA GLN A 115 -20.49 11.56 -1.42
C GLN A 115 -20.03 10.10 -1.53
N VAL A 116 -20.64 9.14 -0.81
CA VAL A 116 -20.28 7.72 -0.93
C VAL A 116 -20.65 7.17 -2.31
N VAL A 117 -21.82 7.54 -2.84
CA VAL A 117 -22.22 7.16 -4.22
C VAL A 117 -21.19 7.68 -5.23
N ASP A 118 -20.80 8.95 -5.10
CA ASP A 118 -19.77 9.56 -5.95
C ASP A 118 -18.40 8.88 -5.79
N TRP A 119 -17.99 8.56 -4.57
CA TRP A 119 -16.73 7.87 -4.30
C TRP A 119 -16.64 6.47 -4.90
N VAL A 120 -17.76 5.73 -4.90
CA VAL A 120 -17.84 4.42 -5.57
C VAL A 120 -17.80 4.58 -7.09
N ALA A 121 -18.55 5.55 -7.63
CA ALA A 121 -18.69 5.72 -9.08
C ALA A 121 -17.43 6.30 -9.75
N ASN A 122 -16.78 7.28 -9.11
CA ASN A 122 -15.81 8.15 -9.77
C ASN A 122 -14.39 8.08 -9.17
N ASP A 123 -14.26 7.91 -7.85
CA ASP A 123 -12.96 8.10 -7.18
C ASP A 123 -12.28 6.79 -6.73
N SER A 124 -13.00 5.67 -6.74
CA SER A 124 -12.52 4.39 -6.17
C SER A 124 -11.98 4.54 -4.74
N ILE A 125 -12.49 5.53 -3.99
CA ILE A 125 -12.18 5.73 -2.57
C ILE A 125 -12.96 4.71 -1.76
N VAL A 126 -14.21 4.44 -2.14
CA VAL A 126 -15.02 3.38 -1.56
C VAL A 126 -15.12 2.23 -2.57
N VAL A 127 -14.81 1.02 -2.14
CA VAL A 127 -14.89 -0.19 -2.98
C VAL A 127 -15.96 -1.12 -2.41
N ILE A 128 -16.72 -1.76 -3.31
CA ILE A 128 -17.74 -2.75 -2.94
C ILE A 128 -17.12 -4.14 -2.93
N GLU A 129 -17.07 -4.80 -1.77
CA GLU A 129 -16.60 -6.19 -1.65
C GLU A 129 -17.38 -6.99 -0.59
N ASP A 130 -17.95 -8.13 -1.00
CA ASP A 130 -18.73 -9.00 -0.10
C ASP A 130 -17.92 -10.12 0.55
N ASN A 131 -16.81 -10.53 -0.09
CA ASN A 131 -16.03 -11.69 0.32
C ASN A 131 -15.16 -11.46 1.57
N GLN A 132 -15.07 -10.22 2.05
CA GLN A 132 -14.17 -9.80 3.13
C GLN A 132 -14.90 -9.44 4.43
N LYS A 133 -16.15 -9.87 4.64
CA LYS A 133 -16.95 -9.39 5.80
C LYS A 133 -16.29 -9.59 7.17
N GLU A 134 -15.59 -10.72 7.37
CA GLU A 134 -14.80 -10.98 8.59
C GLU A 134 -13.45 -10.25 8.62
N ASP A 135 -13.04 -9.71 7.48
CA ASP A 135 -11.75 -9.12 7.18
C ASP A 135 -11.78 -7.58 7.09
N LEU A 136 -12.96 -6.97 6.90
CA LEU A 136 -13.20 -5.52 6.99
C LEU A 136 -12.65 -4.89 8.29
N LYS A 137 -12.49 -5.71 9.33
CA LYS A 137 -12.01 -5.31 10.66
C LYS A 137 -10.58 -5.72 10.98
N LYS A 138 -9.92 -6.61 10.22
CA LYS A 138 -8.57 -7.08 10.58
C LYS A 138 -7.51 -6.49 9.65
N GLY A 139 -6.53 -5.81 10.24
CA GLY A 139 -5.12 -5.74 9.82
C GLY A 139 -4.63 -5.57 8.37
N ILE A 140 -3.30 -5.56 8.23
CA ILE A 140 -2.58 -5.63 6.95
C ILE A 140 -2.54 -7.10 6.51
N TYR A 141 -3.22 -7.42 5.41
CA TYR A 141 -3.25 -8.79 4.87
C TYR A 141 -2.02 -9.14 4.04
N ARG A 142 -1.47 -8.16 3.31
CA ARG A 142 -0.36 -8.37 2.37
C ARG A 142 0.46 -7.08 2.19
N PRO A 143 1.80 -7.20 2.02
CA PRO A 143 2.64 -6.08 1.62
C PRO A 143 2.12 -5.46 0.32
N PHE A 144 1.94 -4.14 0.28
CA PHE A 144 1.54 -3.35 -0.91
C PHE A 144 0.18 -3.67 -1.58
N GLU A 145 -0.55 -4.67 -1.10
CA GLU A 145 -1.90 -5.03 -1.55
C GLU A 145 -2.97 -4.73 -0.48
N SER A 146 -2.58 -4.20 0.69
CA SER A 146 -3.53 -3.85 1.72
C SER A 146 -4.42 -2.71 1.22
N GLN A 147 -5.68 -3.03 0.91
CA GLN A 147 -6.69 -2.07 0.49
C GLN A 147 -6.90 -0.98 1.56
N ASN A 148 -6.61 -1.33 2.81
CA ASN A 148 -6.84 -0.50 3.99
C ASN A 148 -5.61 0.32 4.42
N PHE A 149 -4.53 0.39 3.63
CA PHE A 149 -3.39 1.29 3.91
C PHE A 149 -2.67 1.75 2.64
N ILE A 150 -1.93 2.87 2.78
CA ILE A 150 -1.01 3.30 1.74
C ILE A 150 0.38 2.76 2.06
N SER A 151 0.72 1.69 1.37
CA SER A 151 2.05 1.11 1.35
C SER A 151 2.98 1.87 0.41
N LEU A 152 4.19 2.12 0.89
CA LEU A 152 5.26 2.85 0.22
C LEU A 152 6.56 2.06 0.34
N SER A 153 7.45 2.19 -0.64
CA SER A 153 8.79 1.65 -0.52
C SER A 153 9.82 2.75 -0.26
N LYS A 154 10.80 2.48 0.60
CA LYS A 154 12.02 3.30 0.71
C LYS A 154 12.88 3.24 -0.56
N ARG A 155 12.69 2.22 -1.40
CA ARG A 155 13.48 1.97 -2.62
C ARG A 155 12.65 2.22 -3.86
N PHE A 156 13.15 3.14 -4.70
CA PHE A 156 12.60 3.42 -6.02
C PHE A 156 12.31 2.14 -6.83
N LYS A 157 13.28 1.22 -6.92
CA LYS A 157 13.16 0.01 -7.75
C LYS A 157 12.09 -0.96 -7.28
N SER A 158 11.88 -1.06 -5.97
CA SER A 158 10.85 -1.94 -5.42
C SER A 158 9.45 -1.42 -5.72
N ALA A 159 9.26 -0.10 -5.66
CA ALA A 159 7.96 0.53 -5.92
C ALA A 159 7.49 0.38 -7.38
N LEU A 160 8.40 0.16 -8.34
CA LEU A 160 8.08 -0.08 -9.76
C LEU A 160 7.27 -1.37 -10.01
N LEU A 161 7.33 -2.33 -9.09
CA LEU A 161 6.59 -3.58 -9.19
C LEU A 161 5.10 -3.40 -8.91
N PHE A 162 4.71 -2.28 -8.30
CA PHE A 162 3.36 -2.05 -7.81
C PHE A 162 2.56 -1.10 -8.71
N PRO A 163 1.21 -1.24 -8.72
CA PRO A 163 0.46 -2.38 -8.21
C PRO A 163 0.79 -3.68 -8.97
N VAL A 164 0.78 -4.83 -8.29
CA VAL A 164 0.89 -6.12 -8.97
C VAL A 164 -0.51 -6.47 -9.52
N PRO A 165 -0.66 -6.78 -10.81
CA PRO A 165 -1.95 -7.18 -11.35
C PRO A 165 -2.48 -8.43 -10.65
N GLY A 166 -3.75 -8.43 -10.24
CA GLY A 166 -4.36 -9.55 -9.50
C GLY A 166 -4.47 -10.86 -10.30
N SER A 167 -4.29 -10.81 -11.62
CA SER A 167 -4.26 -11.99 -12.50
C SER A 167 -3.05 -11.96 -13.43
N LEU A 168 -1.94 -12.53 -12.98
CA LEU A 168 -0.78 -12.78 -13.84
C LEU A 168 -0.87 -14.18 -14.46
N THR A 169 -0.48 -14.28 -15.72
CA THR A 169 -0.31 -15.56 -16.43
C THR A 169 1.12 -15.67 -16.96
N ASP A 170 1.46 -16.78 -17.61
CA ASP A 170 2.74 -16.93 -18.33
C ASP A 170 2.86 -16.00 -19.54
N LYS A 171 1.75 -15.42 -20.00
CA LYS A 171 1.71 -14.40 -21.06
C LYS A 171 2.05 -13.02 -20.51
N PRO A 172 2.90 -12.23 -21.23
CA PRO A 172 3.18 -10.85 -20.86
C PRO A 172 1.90 -10.00 -20.86
N LEU A 173 1.56 -9.46 -19.69
CA LEU A 173 0.57 -8.39 -19.53
C LEU A 173 1.30 -7.06 -19.68
N GLN A 174 0.86 -6.26 -20.66
CA GLN A 174 1.27 -4.87 -20.77
C GLN A 174 0.38 -4.01 -19.89
N ASP A 175 1.00 -3.18 -19.08
CA ASP A 175 0.30 -2.31 -18.14
C ASP A 175 1.01 -0.96 -18.06
N LYS A 176 0.21 0.09 -17.82
CA LYS A 176 0.68 1.46 -17.65
C LYS A 176 0.41 1.88 -16.22
N THR A 177 1.46 2.26 -15.51
CA THR A 177 1.37 2.75 -14.14
C THR A 177 2.22 3.98 -13.95
N TYR A 178 2.18 4.53 -12.75
CA TYR A 178 2.94 5.72 -12.38
C TYR A 178 3.69 5.43 -11.10
N LEU A 179 4.91 5.97 -11.04
CA LEU A 179 5.73 5.93 -9.85
C LEU A 179 5.76 7.33 -9.24
N TYR A 180 5.30 7.44 -8.00
CA TYR A 180 5.26 8.66 -7.23
C TYR A 180 6.40 8.72 -6.25
N ALA A 181 7.07 9.88 -6.17
CA ALA A 181 7.95 10.23 -5.07
C ALA A 181 7.17 11.08 -4.06
N VAL A 182 7.14 10.64 -2.81
CA VAL A 182 6.34 11.23 -1.74
C VAL A 182 7.21 11.46 -0.50
N TYR A 183 7.00 12.56 0.22
CA TYR A 183 7.58 12.76 1.53
C TYR A 183 6.66 12.18 2.59
N VAL A 184 7.21 11.34 3.47
CA VAL A 184 6.45 10.68 4.53
C VAL A 184 6.90 11.26 5.86
N GLU A 185 6.00 11.99 6.52
CA GLU A 185 6.23 12.55 7.85
C GLU A 185 6.15 11.46 8.91
N GLU A 186 5.06 10.69 8.90
CA GLU A 186 4.80 9.60 9.84
C GLU A 186 4.30 8.35 9.12
N GLY A 187 4.63 7.19 9.69
CA GLY A 187 4.28 5.91 9.13
C GLY A 187 4.65 4.76 10.07
N TYR A 188 4.19 3.57 9.72
CA TYR A 188 4.61 2.33 10.36
C TYR A 188 5.66 1.66 9.46
N ASP A 189 6.88 1.58 9.96
CA ASP A 189 8.03 1.02 9.25
C ASP A 189 8.15 -0.46 9.55
N VAL A 190 7.56 -1.29 8.69
CA VAL A 190 7.43 -2.74 8.89
C VAL A 190 8.81 -3.39 9.08
N HIS A 191 9.78 -2.95 8.28
CA HIS A 191 11.15 -3.45 8.35
C HIS A 191 11.82 -3.08 9.68
N MET A 192 11.66 -1.84 10.15
CA MET A 192 12.25 -1.44 11.44
C MET A 192 11.57 -2.13 12.62
N GLN A 193 10.27 -2.36 12.55
CA GLN A 193 9.57 -3.18 13.55
C GLN A 193 10.21 -4.56 13.65
N GLY A 194 10.39 -5.25 12.52
CA GLY A 194 10.99 -6.59 12.47
C GLY A 194 12.40 -6.62 13.09
N ILE A 195 13.24 -5.62 12.77
CA ILE A 195 14.58 -5.48 13.37
C ILE A 195 14.50 -5.31 14.88
N VAL A 196 13.69 -4.38 15.36
CA VAL A 196 13.59 -4.08 16.80
C VAL A 196 13.04 -5.29 17.55
N SER A 197 11.99 -5.94 17.04
CA SER A 197 11.45 -7.17 17.62
C SER A 197 12.51 -8.28 17.69
N SER A 198 13.32 -8.46 16.63
CA SER A 198 14.40 -9.47 16.62
C SER A 198 15.47 -9.16 17.66
N LEU A 199 15.87 -7.89 17.79
CA LEU A 199 16.89 -7.47 18.76
C LEU A 199 16.41 -7.59 20.22
N ILE A 200 15.14 -7.29 20.48
CA ILE A 200 14.50 -7.50 21.79
C ILE A 200 14.51 -8.99 22.14
N ASN A 201 14.12 -9.86 21.21
CA ASN A 201 14.14 -11.31 21.40
C ASN A 201 15.55 -11.86 21.64
N ALA A 202 16.57 -11.20 21.09
CA ALA A 202 17.98 -11.52 21.34
C ALA A 202 18.52 -10.96 22.68
N HIS A 203 17.66 -10.38 23.54
CA HIS A 203 18.04 -9.74 24.81
C HIS A 203 19.08 -8.62 24.64
N THR A 204 19.02 -7.89 23.53
CA THR A 204 19.90 -6.73 23.27
C THR A 204 19.59 -5.61 24.27
N SER A 205 20.63 -4.95 24.80
CA SER A 205 20.42 -3.83 25.72
C SER A 205 19.71 -2.65 25.02
N GLU A 206 18.90 -1.90 25.78
CA GLU A 206 18.20 -0.72 25.25
C GLU A 206 19.16 0.31 24.63
N LYS A 207 20.35 0.46 25.22
CA LYS A 207 21.40 1.35 24.72
C LYS A 207 21.92 0.92 23.34
N ASP A 208 22.13 -0.38 23.13
CA ASP A 208 22.60 -0.92 21.86
C ASP A 208 21.51 -0.84 20.79
N LEU A 209 20.24 -1.05 21.19
CA LEU A 209 19.07 -0.86 20.34
C LEU A 209 18.97 0.59 19.85
N LEU A 210 19.07 1.56 20.77
CA LEU A 210 19.08 2.99 20.46
C LEU A 210 20.20 3.35 19.49
N SER A 211 21.41 2.84 19.73
CA SER A 211 22.57 3.07 18.87
C SER A 211 22.36 2.52 17.45
N ALA A 212 21.91 1.27 17.34
CA ALA A 212 21.61 0.64 16.06
C ALA A 212 20.51 1.39 15.29
N PHE A 213 19.45 1.80 15.99
CA PHE A 213 18.32 2.51 15.39
C PHE A 213 18.72 3.90 14.87
N LYS A 214 19.48 4.66 15.67
CA LYS A 214 20.02 5.97 15.26
C LYS A 214 20.99 5.85 14.09
N LYS A 215 21.77 4.76 14.02
CA LYS A 215 22.65 4.47 12.89
C LYS A 215 21.87 4.19 11.60
N ALA A 216 20.75 3.46 11.69
CA ALA A 216 19.89 3.17 10.54
C ALA A 216 19.07 4.39 10.08
N ASN A 217 18.72 5.29 11.01
CA ASN A 217 17.91 6.47 10.78
C ASN A 217 18.63 7.75 11.24
N PRO A 218 19.74 8.12 10.58
CA PRO A 218 20.58 9.23 11.03
C PRO A 218 19.86 10.57 11.05
N HIS A 219 18.80 10.73 10.25
CA HIS A 219 17.99 11.93 10.12
C HIS A 219 17.04 12.20 11.28
N LEU A 220 16.68 11.18 12.08
CA LEU A 220 15.80 11.35 13.25
C LEU A 220 16.58 11.90 14.45
N SER A 221 16.01 12.77 15.27
CA SER A 221 16.63 13.21 16.53
C SER A 221 16.77 12.05 17.53
N LYS A 222 17.58 12.21 18.58
CA LYS A 222 17.73 11.18 19.61
C LYS A 222 16.38 10.90 20.29
N GLU A 223 15.64 11.95 20.61
CA GLU A 223 14.32 11.90 21.24
C GLU A 223 13.29 11.20 20.33
N GLN A 224 13.33 11.47 19.01
CA GLN A 224 12.48 10.77 18.04
C GLN A 224 12.80 9.28 17.96
N VAL A 225 14.08 8.91 18.05
CA VAL A 225 14.50 7.50 18.07
C VAL A 225 14.04 6.81 19.36
N GLU A 226 14.18 7.47 20.52
CA GLU A 226 13.70 6.96 21.81
C GLU A 226 12.18 6.76 21.81
N ASP A 227 11.41 7.74 21.31
CA ASP A 227 9.96 7.63 21.16
C ASP A 227 9.57 6.48 20.21
N HIS A 228 10.27 6.35 19.08
CA HIS A 228 10.04 5.27 18.12
C HIS A 228 10.25 3.91 18.78
N ILE A 229 11.39 3.69 19.45
CA ILE A 229 11.68 2.44 20.15
C ILE A 229 10.64 2.16 21.23
N LYS A 230 10.25 3.16 22.02
CA LYS A 230 9.22 3.03 23.05
C LYS A 230 7.88 2.60 22.46
N LYS A 231 7.46 3.21 21.35
CA LYS A 231 6.23 2.84 20.64
C LYS A 231 6.27 1.41 20.12
N ILE A 232 7.44 0.97 19.63
CA ILE A 232 7.64 -0.43 19.19
C ILE A 232 7.62 -1.41 20.38
N THR A 233 8.29 -1.09 21.49
CA THR A 233 8.43 -1.99 22.65
C THR A 233 7.14 -2.16 23.45
N VAL A 234 6.24 -1.17 23.45
CA VAL A 234 4.89 -1.31 24.04
C VAL A 234 4.09 -2.45 23.38
N ILE A 235 4.46 -2.85 22.16
CA ILE A 235 3.85 -3.92 21.36
C ILE A 235 4.56 -5.28 21.59
N GLN A 236 5.18 -5.49 22.75
CA GLN A 236 5.84 -6.75 23.14
C GLN A 236 4.91 -7.99 23.22
N ASN A 237 3.61 -7.84 22.98
CA ASN A 237 2.67 -8.98 22.91
C ASN A 237 2.56 -9.64 21.52
N ILE A 238 3.23 -9.13 20.47
CA ILE A 238 3.27 -9.74 19.11
C ILE A 238 4.54 -10.61 18.93
N MET A 239 5.03 -11.29 19.96
CA MET A 239 6.31 -12.03 19.92
C MET A 239 6.27 -13.42 19.26
N ASN A 240 5.33 -13.71 18.35
CA ASN A 240 5.25 -15.02 17.68
C ASN A 240 5.32 -14.93 16.15
N ILE A 241 6.07 -13.97 15.60
CA ILE A 241 6.43 -13.96 14.17
C ILE A 241 7.72 -14.77 13.98
N SER A 242 7.69 -15.77 13.10
CA SER A 242 8.86 -16.60 12.82
C SER A 242 9.96 -15.78 12.11
N LEU A 243 11.23 -16.22 12.21
CA LEU A 243 12.33 -15.56 11.50
C LEU A 243 12.12 -15.55 9.98
N GLU A 244 11.46 -16.57 9.43
CA GLU A 244 11.08 -16.65 8.01
C GLU A 244 10.02 -15.60 7.64
N ASP A 245 9.02 -15.37 8.51
CA ASP A 245 8.04 -14.30 8.33
C ASP A 245 8.67 -12.90 8.42
N ALA A 246 9.62 -12.71 9.35
CA ALA A 246 10.39 -11.47 9.48
C ALA A 246 11.28 -11.21 8.26
N VAL A 247 11.83 -12.27 7.65
CA VAL A 247 12.61 -12.20 6.40
C VAL A 247 11.73 -11.85 5.19
N MET A 248 10.46 -12.22 5.22
CA MET A 248 9.50 -11.85 4.17
C MET A 248 8.92 -10.45 4.32
N MET A 249 8.96 -9.89 5.53
CA MET A 249 8.78 -8.47 5.82
C MET A 249 9.97 -7.59 5.35
N TYR A 250 10.98 -8.13 4.63
CA TYR A 250 12.04 -7.34 3.98
C TYR A 250 11.55 -6.49 2.79
N ALA A 251 10.25 -6.48 2.51
CA ALA A 251 9.66 -5.29 1.90
C ALA A 251 10.01 -4.10 2.81
N GLU A 252 10.91 -3.21 2.36
CA GLU A 252 11.17 -1.92 3.02
C GLU A 252 9.94 -1.02 2.90
N GLU A 253 8.85 -1.48 3.51
CA GLU A 253 7.50 -0.99 3.42
C GLU A 253 7.27 -0.02 4.56
N ILE A 254 6.82 1.16 4.18
CA ILE A 254 6.28 2.14 5.10
C ILE A 254 4.79 2.19 4.83
N VAL A 255 4.02 1.96 5.89
CA VAL A 255 2.57 1.96 5.85
C VAL A 255 2.07 3.27 6.47
N CYS A 256 1.26 4.00 5.73
CA CYS A 256 0.65 5.25 6.21
C CYS A 256 -0.86 5.24 5.96
N LYS A 257 -1.59 6.06 6.73
CA LYS A 257 -3.06 6.18 6.61
C LYS A 257 -3.48 7.00 5.40
N SER A 258 -2.76 8.08 5.15
CA SER A 258 -3.00 9.01 4.04
C SER A 258 -1.69 9.69 3.69
N ILE A 259 -1.59 10.17 2.46
CA ILE A 259 -0.54 11.09 2.02
C ILE A 259 -1.25 12.28 1.40
N PRO A 260 -1.23 13.44 2.06
CA PRO A 260 -1.87 14.63 1.52
C PRO A 260 -1.11 15.07 0.27
N ARG A 261 -1.82 15.69 -0.67
CA ARG A 261 -1.25 16.08 -1.98
C ARG A 261 -0.01 16.95 -1.86
N GLU A 262 0.05 17.79 -0.82
CA GLU A 262 1.13 18.71 -0.54
C GLU A 262 2.47 18.00 -0.23
N GLN A 263 2.42 16.68 0.02
CA GLN A 263 3.58 15.82 0.29
C GLN A 263 3.99 14.97 -0.92
N ILE A 264 3.20 15.00 -1.99
CA ILE A 264 3.51 14.30 -3.23
C ILE A 264 4.35 15.25 -4.08
N ILE A 265 5.56 14.83 -4.46
CA ILE A 265 6.56 15.72 -5.05
C ILE A 265 6.55 15.60 -6.56
N ALA A 266 6.61 14.38 -7.08
CA ALA A 266 6.72 14.13 -8.50
C ALA A 266 6.21 12.74 -8.87
N ALA A 267 5.89 12.55 -10.14
CA ALA A 267 5.50 11.28 -10.73
C ALA A 267 6.27 11.00 -12.02
N VAL A 268 6.48 9.72 -12.32
CA VAL A 268 7.03 9.23 -13.60
C VAL A 268 6.14 8.12 -14.12
N GLU A 269 5.73 8.23 -15.38
CA GLU A 269 4.99 7.17 -16.05
C GLU A 269 5.90 5.96 -16.35
N VAL A 270 5.35 4.76 -16.15
CA VAL A 270 6.04 3.48 -16.27
C VAL A 270 5.25 2.55 -17.19
N ASP A 271 5.85 2.18 -18.32
CA ASP A 271 5.36 1.10 -19.15
C ASP A 271 5.90 -0.23 -18.60
N ARG A 272 5.03 -1.15 -18.20
CA ARG A 272 5.41 -2.44 -17.61
C ARG A 272 4.99 -3.60 -18.50
N GLN A 273 5.79 -4.66 -18.44
CA GLN A 273 5.45 -5.98 -18.97
C GLN A 273 5.67 -7.00 -17.86
N LEU A 274 4.59 -7.55 -17.31
CA LEU A 274 4.61 -8.50 -16.19
C LEU A 274 4.07 -9.86 -16.63
N ARG A 275 4.60 -10.94 -16.07
CA ARG A 275 4.15 -12.32 -16.28
C ARG A 275 4.67 -13.26 -15.20
N LEU A 276 4.11 -14.45 -15.12
CA LEU A 276 4.68 -15.56 -14.35
C LEU A 276 5.86 -16.17 -15.11
N ASN A 277 6.96 -16.42 -14.39
CA ASN A 277 8.09 -17.19 -14.91
C ASN A 277 7.82 -18.71 -14.82
N ASP A 278 8.79 -19.54 -15.21
CA ASP A 278 8.67 -21.00 -15.17
C ASP A 278 8.50 -21.57 -13.74
N GLU A 279 8.82 -20.77 -12.72
CA GLU A 279 8.66 -21.07 -11.29
C GLU A 279 7.35 -20.48 -10.72
N ASN A 280 6.45 -20.00 -11.57
CA ASN A 280 5.18 -19.38 -11.17
C ASN A 280 5.35 -18.10 -10.32
N GLN A 281 6.47 -17.38 -10.49
CA GLN A 281 6.74 -16.11 -9.79
C GLN A 281 6.55 -14.91 -10.72
N PRO A 282 6.05 -13.77 -10.23
CA PRO A 282 6.00 -12.53 -10.99
C PRO A 282 7.39 -12.11 -11.48
N SER A 283 7.49 -11.82 -12.77
CA SER A 283 8.69 -11.35 -13.43
C SER A 283 8.32 -10.36 -14.52
N GLY A 284 9.23 -9.46 -14.87
CA GLY A 284 8.90 -8.49 -15.89
C GLY A 284 10.02 -7.54 -16.27
N THR A 285 9.65 -6.62 -17.14
CA THR A 285 10.48 -5.48 -17.52
C THR A 285 9.65 -4.21 -17.42
N PHE A 286 10.31 -3.09 -17.16
CA PHE A 286 9.68 -1.78 -17.18
C PHE A 286 10.52 -0.81 -18.01
N LYS A 287 9.85 0.21 -18.53
CA LYS A 287 10.46 1.36 -19.20
C LYS A 287 9.87 2.62 -18.58
N LEU A 288 10.74 3.50 -18.10
CA LEU A 288 10.34 4.82 -17.61
C LEU A 288 10.13 5.75 -18.79
N LYS A 289 9.06 6.56 -18.77
CA LYS A 289 8.93 7.66 -19.72
C LYS A 289 9.97 8.74 -19.44
N THR A 290 10.24 9.56 -20.44
CA THR A 290 11.30 10.58 -20.39
C THR A 290 10.98 11.80 -19.53
N GLU A 291 9.70 12.00 -19.23
CA GLU A 291 9.20 13.18 -18.53
C GLU A 291 8.95 12.88 -17.05
N VAL A 292 9.35 13.82 -16.20
CA VAL A 292 9.04 13.85 -14.78
C VAL A 292 7.96 14.92 -14.58
N THR A 293 6.80 14.54 -14.07
CA THR A 293 5.73 15.49 -13.74
C THR A 293 5.91 15.91 -12.28
N VAL A 294 6.23 17.18 -12.04
CA VAL A 294 6.36 17.74 -10.68
C VAL A 294 4.99 18.26 -10.22
N ASN A 295 4.66 18.02 -8.96
CA ASN A 295 3.42 18.51 -8.37
C ASN A 295 3.57 19.96 -7.90
N GLU A 296 2.83 20.88 -8.51
CA GLU A 296 2.86 22.31 -8.19
C GLU A 296 2.33 22.63 -6.78
N ASP A 297 1.43 21.79 -6.25
CA ASP A 297 0.88 21.93 -4.90
C ASP A 297 1.83 21.43 -3.79
N CYS A 298 3.02 20.92 -4.14
CA CYS A 298 3.97 20.39 -3.16
C CYS A 298 4.55 21.49 -2.26
N THR A 299 4.45 21.31 -0.94
CA THR A 299 4.93 22.30 0.05
C THR A 299 6.36 22.05 0.54
N ARG A 300 7.04 21.04 -0.03
CA ARG A 300 8.43 20.76 0.36
C ARG A 300 9.37 21.87 -0.15
N PRO A 301 10.51 22.11 0.52
CA PRO A 301 11.47 23.11 0.07
C PRO A 301 11.88 22.88 -1.39
N GLU A 302 12.02 23.95 -2.17
CA GLU A 302 12.40 23.89 -3.60
C GLU A 302 13.66 23.05 -3.82
N LYS A 303 14.64 23.16 -2.92
CA LYS A 303 15.85 22.33 -2.93
C LYS A 303 15.53 20.83 -2.89
N THR A 304 14.58 20.41 -2.06
CA THR A 304 14.16 19.01 -1.94
C THR A 304 13.43 18.55 -3.19
N ILE A 305 12.52 19.38 -3.71
CA ILE A 305 11.78 19.09 -4.96
C ILE A 305 12.79 18.87 -6.10
N LYS A 306 13.74 19.78 -6.26
CA LYS A 306 14.79 19.68 -7.29
C LYS A 306 15.68 18.44 -7.13
N GLN A 307 16.05 18.09 -5.90
CA GLN A 307 16.82 16.87 -5.64
C GLN A 307 16.08 15.60 -6.07
N VAL A 308 14.76 15.54 -5.82
CA VAL A 308 13.92 14.42 -6.24
C VAL A 308 13.78 14.40 -7.76
N GLU A 309 13.55 15.55 -8.39
CA GLU A 309 13.45 15.67 -9.85
C GLU A 309 14.75 15.22 -10.54
N ASP A 310 15.90 15.71 -10.08
CA ASP A 310 17.22 15.34 -10.60
C ASP A 310 17.49 13.84 -10.44
N PHE A 311 17.12 13.26 -9.29
CA PHE A 311 17.21 11.82 -9.05
C PHE A 311 16.36 11.02 -10.05
N LEU A 312 15.11 11.42 -10.27
CA LEU A 312 14.21 10.74 -11.21
C LEU A 312 14.71 10.84 -12.65
N LYS A 313 15.20 12.01 -13.07
CA LYS A 313 15.83 12.19 -14.40
C LYS A 313 17.06 11.31 -14.57
N GLN A 314 17.87 11.14 -13.53
CA GLN A 314 19.01 10.24 -13.56
C GLN A 314 18.57 8.77 -13.70
N GLU A 315 17.56 8.32 -12.96
CA GLU A 315 17.02 6.96 -13.08
C GLU A 315 16.41 6.70 -14.46
N ILE A 316 15.72 7.68 -15.05
CA ILE A 316 15.23 7.62 -16.44
C ILE A 316 16.39 7.41 -17.42
N LYS A 317 17.47 8.20 -17.29
CA LYS A 317 18.66 8.07 -18.15
C LYS A 317 19.30 6.68 -18.02
N ILE A 318 19.45 6.18 -16.80
CA ILE A 318 20.01 4.83 -16.53
C ILE A 318 19.09 3.75 -17.12
N ASN A 319 17.77 3.87 -16.93
CA ASN A 319 16.79 2.94 -17.46
C ASN A 319 16.83 2.89 -19.00
N GLN A 320 16.91 4.06 -19.65
CA GLN A 320 17.00 4.19 -21.11
C GLN A 320 18.30 3.58 -21.64
N GLN A 321 19.46 3.89 -21.04
CA GLN A 321 20.74 3.26 -21.40
C GLN A 321 20.70 1.74 -21.25
N ALA A 322 20.07 1.23 -20.18
CA ALA A 322 19.89 -0.20 -19.96
C ALA A 322 18.89 -0.86 -20.92
N TYR A 323 18.05 -0.07 -21.58
CA TYR A 323 17.14 -0.51 -22.63
C TYR A 323 17.85 -0.54 -23.99
N ASP A 324 18.60 0.51 -24.33
CA ASP A 324 19.32 0.66 -25.60
C ASP A 324 20.50 -0.33 -25.71
N ASN A 325 21.16 -0.63 -24.59
CA ASN A 325 22.27 -1.59 -24.54
C ASN A 325 21.81 -3.06 -24.51
N LYS A 326 20.49 -3.37 -24.52
CA LYS A 326 20.05 -4.76 -24.68
C LYS A 326 20.37 -5.18 -26.12
N PRO A 327 21.18 -6.21 -26.35
CA PRO A 327 21.45 -6.67 -27.71
C PRO A 327 20.12 -7.00 -28.39
N MET A 328 19.87 -6.39 -29.55
CA MET A 328 18.69 -6.63 -30.39
C MET A 328 18.54 -8.08 -30.87
N SER A 329 19.45 -8.99 -30.49
CA SER A 329 19.25 -10.42 -30.68
C SER A 329 18.11 -10.86 -29.78
N ARG A 330 16.89 -10.82 -30.33
CA ARG A 330 15.64 -11.45 -29.84
C ARG A 330 15.81 -11.88 -28.40
N ALA A 331 15.36 -11.07 -27.44
CA ALA A 331 15.20 -11.48 -26.05
C ALA A 331 14.22 -12.66 -25.99
N ARG A 332 14.66 -13.82 -26.49
CA ARG A 332 14.22 -15.13 -26.07
C ARG A 332 14.61 -15.09 -24.61
N TRP A 333 13.62 -14.79 -23.78
CA TRP A 333 13.63 -15.20 -22.39
C TRP A 333 14.35 -16.53 -22.31
N PRO A 334 15.42 -16.65 -21.52
CA PRO A 334 16.24 -17.84 -21.52
C PRO A 334 15.30 -19.02 -21.40
N LYS A 335 15.23 -19.85 -22.45
CA LYS A 335 14.52 -21.12 -22.38
C LYS A 335 15.36 -21.96 -21.44
N ILE A 336 15.10 -21.86 -20.14
CA ILE A 336 15.68 -22.75 -19.15
C ILE A 336 15.14 -24.12 -19.54
N LYS A 337 15.97 -24.93 -20.20
CA LYS A 337 15.61 -26.29 -20.56
C LYS A 337 15.33 -27.00 -19.24
N ARG A 338 14.05 -27.30 -18.98
CA ARG A 338 13.60 -28.14 -17.86
C ARG A 338 14.39 -29.45 -17.92
N SER A 339 15.32 -29.67 -16.99
CA SER A 339 15.73 -31.03 -16.67
C SER A 339 14.62 -31.61 -15.79
N LEU A 340 13.95 -32.63 -16.29
CA LEU A 340 12.85 -33.33 -15.61
C LEU A 340 13.32 -34.15 -14.38
N SER A 341 14.58 -33.99 -13.93
CA SER A 341 15.22 -34.87 -12.94
C SER A 341 15.26 -34.34 -11.51
N GLN A 342 14.62 -33.20 -11.17
CA GLN A 342 14.63 -32.66 -9.79
C GLN A 342 13.24 -32.52 -9.14
N ARG A 343 12.23 -33.30 -9.58
CA ARG A 343 10.91 -33.37 -8.91
C ARG A 343 10.76 -34.46 -7.84
N LYS A 344 11.85 -35.03 -7.31
CA LYS A 344 11.79 -35.99 -6.21
C LYS A 344 12.64 -35.52 -5.04
N GLY A 345 11.97 -35.02 -4.01
CA GLY A 345 12.55 -34.77 -2.70
C GLY A 345 12.05 -33.48 -2.09
N PHE A 346 10.81 -33.47 -1.60
CA PHE A 346 10.36 -32.73 -0.40
C PHE A 346 8.85 -32.99 -0.22
N ILE A 347 8.52 -34.25 0.07
CA ILE A 347 7.28 -34.66 0.74
C ILE A 347 7.73 -35.69 1.78
N LEU A 348 7.32 -35.48 3.04
CA LEU A 348 7.46 -36.32 4.26
C LEU A 348 8.37 -35.73 5.33
N ALA A 349 7.78 -35.04 6.30
CA ALA A 349 7.70 -35.53 7.67
C ALA A 349 6.85 -34.58 8.52
N LEU A 350 5.66 -35.02 8.94
CA LEU A 350 5.07 -34.76 10.26
C LEU A 350 3.70 -35.44 10.35
N ILE A 351 3.75 -36.75 10.61
CA ILE A 351 2.77 -37.47 11.43
C ILE A 351 3.60 -38.13 12.53
N SER A 352 3.19 -37.93 13.78
CA SER A 352 3.46 -38.72 15.02
C SER A 352 3.95 -37.84 16.18
N VAL A 353 3.01 -37.28 16.95
CA VAL A 353 2.61 -37.60 18.35
C VAL A 353 1.73 -36.45 18.84
#